data_AF-A0A538BAF5-F1
#
_entry.id   AF-A0A538BAF5-F1
#
_cell.length_a   1.000
_cell.length_b   1.000
_cell.length_c   1.000
_cell.angle_alpha   90.00
_cell.angle_beta   90.00
_cell.angle_gamma   90.00
#
_symmetry.space_group_name_H-M   'P 1'
#
loop_
_entity.id
_entity.type
_entity.pdbx_description
1 polymer ?
#
loop_
_entity_poly.entity_id
_entity_poly.type
_entity_poly.pdbx_seq_one_letter_code
_entity_poly.pdbx_strand_id
1 'polypeptide(L)'
;MAESKANTKKVLTSLPLPAVQSADPATVSTWLKETVRPSDYVSLQAYLPFGQDDALEGLRRAVRDGLGGTATTAGYGPRFLHSTGQLHKGGPNEVVAVQIAPRAPTAHVEIPGKPYDFGTLIDAQAIGDLQSLESHGRRVLRVEVNDLKEVS
;
A
#
# COMPACT_ATOMS: atom_id res chain seq x y z
N MET A 1 -8.55 8.66 9.14
CA MET A 1 -7.30 9.31 9.62
C MET A 1 -6.95 8.92 11.05
N ALA A 2 -7.87 9.01 12.02
CA ALA A 2 -7.61 8.59 13.40
C ALA A 2 -7.32 7.09 13.53
N GLU A 3 -8.01 6.26 12.74
CA GLU A 3 -7.90 4.80 12.79
C GLU A 3 -6.55 4.26 12.29
N SER A 4 -6.04 4.67 11.13
CA SER A 4 -4.70 4.28 10.64
C SER A 4 -3.62 4.55 11.69
N LYS A 5 -3.65 5.75 12.31
CA LYS A 5 -2.70 6.12 13.36
C LYS A 5 -2.86 5.25 14.60
N ALA A 6 -4.09 4.91 14.97
CA ALA A 6 -4.35 3.99 16.07
C ALA A 6 -3.86 2.57 15.75
N ASN A 7 -4.05 2.08 14.53
CA ASN A 7 -3.56 0.79 14.08
C ASN A 7 -2.04 0.76 14.03
N THR A 8 -1.36 1.78 13.48
CA THR A 8 0.10 1.89 13.55
C THR A 8 0.60 1.81 14.99
N LYS A 9 -0.03 2.53 15.93
CA LYS A 9 0.36 2.48 17.34
C LYS A 9 0.18 1.08 17.94
N LYS A 10 -0.92 0.39 17.61
CA LYS A 10 -1.15 -1.00 18.02
C LYS A 10 -0.13 -1.97 17.41
N VAL A 11 0.22 -1.79 16.14
CA VAL A 11 1.24 -2.62 15.47
C VAL A 11 2.60 -2.43 16.13
N LEU A 12 2.98 -1.19 16.45
CA LEU A 12 4.23 -0.87 17.16
C LEU A 12 4.29 -1.42 18.59
N THR A 13 3.16 -1.70 19.24
CA THR A 13 3.16 -2.35 20.57
C THR A 13 3.44 -3.86 20.51
N SER A 14 3.43 -4.44 19.30
CA SER A 14 3.60 -5.87 19.09
C SER A 14 4.92 -6.19 18.37
N LEU A 15 6.03 -5.57 18.78
CA LEU A 15 7.35 -5.86 18.21
C LEU A 15 7.85 -7.26 18.65
N PRO A 16 8.50 -8.05 17.76
CA PRO A 16 8.78 -7.77 16.36
C PRO A 16 7.50 -7.72 15.51
N LEU A 17 7.49 -6.86 14.48
CA LEU A 17 6.28 -6.61 13.67
C LEU A 17 5.62 -7.92 13.19
N PRO A 18 4.27 -7.98 13.16
CA PRO A 18 3.57 -9.19 12.76
C PRO A 18 3.90 -9.53 11.31
N ALA A 19 4.03 -10.83 11.02
CA ALA A 19 4.10 -11.31 9.64
C ALA A 19 2.80 -10.95 8.91
N VAL A 20 2.94 -10.41 7.70
CA VAL A 20 1.81 -10.06 6.84
C VAL A 20 1.89 -10.89 5.58
N GLN A 21 0.75 -11.45 5.17
CA GLN A 21 0.68 -12.23 3.95
C GLN A 21 0.87 -11.29 2.74
N SER A 22 1.79 -11.66 1.87
CA SER A 22 2.07 -10.99 0.61
C SER A 22 1.87 -11.97 -0.53
N ALA A 23 1.25 -11.53 -1.62
CA ALA A 23 1.14 -12.30 -2.85
C ALA A 23 2.39 -12.15 -3.71
N ASP A 24 2.54 -13.03 -4.70
CA ASP A 24 3.57 -12.90 -5.73
C ASP A 24 3.29 -11.64 -6.58
N PRO A 25 4.25 -10.69 -6.69
CA PRO A 25 4.13 -9.50 -7.52
C PRO A 25 3.64 -9.76 -8.95
N ALA A 26 4.01 -10.90 -9.56
CA ALA A 26 3.61 -11.26 -10.91
C ALA A 26 2.09 -11.51 -11.06
N THR A 27 1.37 -11.72 -9.95
CA THR A 27 -0.08 -11.98 -9.95
C THR A 27 -0.93 -10.73 -9.93
N VAL A 28 -0.33 -9.54 -9.73
CA VAL A 28 -1.08 -8.28 -9.54
C VAL A 28 -1.97 -7.96 -10.73
N SER A 29 -1.46 -8.12 -11.96
CA SER A 29 -2.24 -7.80 -13.17
C SER A 29 -3.45 -8.71 -13.35
N THR A 30 -3.31 -10.01 -13.07
CA THR A 30 -4.40 -10.98 -13.09
C THR A 30 -5.41 -10.69 -11.99
N TRP A 31 -4.96 -10.49 -10.76
CA TRP A 31 -5.83 -10.19 -9.63
C TRP A 31 -6.65 -8.90 -9.86
N LEU A 32 -6.03 -7.85 -10.42
CA LEU A 32 -6.72 -6.62 -10.76
C LEU A 32 -7.82 -6.84 -11.80
N LYS A 33 -7.55 -7.61 -12.86
CA LYS A 33 -8.56 -7.91 -13.90
C LYS A 33 -9.76 -8.69 -13.34
N GLU A 34 -9.52 -9.56 -12.37
CA GLU A 34 -10.58 -10.36 -11.72
C GLU A 34 -11.35 -9.58 -10.66
N THR A 35 -10.71 -8.59 -10.03
CA THR A 35 -11.23 -7.89 -8.84
C THR A 35 -11.94 -6.58 -9.18
N VAL A 36 -11.47 -5.85 -10.20
CA VAL A 36 -11.98 -4.54 -10.60
C VAL A 36 -13.33 -4.68 -11.31
N ARG A 37 -14.28 -3.83 -10.92
CA ARG A 37 -15.66 -3.78 -11.40
C ARG A 37 -15.95 -2.40 -12.00
N PRO A 38 -17.03 -2.24 -12.78
CA PRO A 38 -17.48 -0.93 -13.22
C PRO A 38 -17.63 0.04 -12.03
N SER A 39 -17.19 1.29 -12.23
CA SER A 39 -17.12 2.36 -11.22
C SER A 39 -16.03 2.23 -10.15
N ASP A 40 -15.23 1.17 -10.16
CA ASP A 40 -14.05 1.10 -9.30
C ASP A 40 -12.92 2.02 -9.79
N TYR A 41 -11.99 2.30 -8.89
CA TYR A 41 -10.69 2.85 -9.21
C TYR A 41 -9.59 2.08 -8.49
N VAL A 42 -8.39 2.08 -9.10
CA VAL A 42 -7.22 1.41 -8.54
C VAL A 42 -6.33 2.40 -7.77
N SER A 43 -5.84 1.97 -6.62
CA SER A 43 -4.87 2.72 -5.80
C SER A 43 -3.59 1.91 -5.61
N LEU A 44 -2.51 2.35 -6.24
CA LEU A 44 -1.17 1.79 -6.05
C LEU A 44 -0.47 2.52 -4.89
N GLN A 45 -0.19 1.81 -3.81
CA GLN A 45 0.30 2.35 -2.54
C GLN A 45 1.73 1.84 -2.29
N ALA A 46 2.72 2.62 -2.71
CA ALA A 46 4.13 2.25 -2.60
C ALA A 46 4.69 2.64 -1.21
N TYR A 47 5.02 1.69 -0.36
CA TYR A 47 5.80 1.92 0.86
C TYR A 47 7.29 1.71 0.59
N LEU A 48 7.76 2.25 -0.54
CA LEU A 48 9.13 2.14 -1.03
C LEU A 48 9.91 3.44 -0.81
N PRO A 49 11.26 3.40 -0.84
CA PRO A 49 12.07 4.61 -0.86
C PRO A 49 11.66 5.55 -2.00
N PHE A 50 11.70 6.86 -1.73
CA PHE A 50 11.46 7.90 -2.73
C PHE A 50 12.51 7.87 -3.86
N GLY A 51 12.14 8.40 -5.03
CA GLY A 51 13.03 8.49 -6.20
C GLY A 51 12.78 7.45 -7.29
N GLN A 52 11.72 6.65 -7.17
CA GLN A 52 11.26 5.71 -8.19
C GLN A 52 10.06 6.24 -8.98
N ASP A 53 9.91 7.57 -9.07
CA ASP A 53 8.72 8.25 -9.60
C ASP A 53 8.38 7.82 -11.04
N ASP A 54 9.39 7.70 -11.91
CA ASP A 54 9.20 7.24 -13.30
C ASP A 54 8.73 5.79 -13.37
N ALA A 55 9.27 4.91 -12.52
CA ALA A 55 8.87 3.51 -12.46
C ALA A 55 7.43 3.37 -11.92
N LEU A 56 7.09 4.14 -10.89
CA LEU A 56 5.76 4.16 -10.31
C LEU A 56 4.71 4.74 -11.27
N GLU A 57 5.05 5.80 -12.00
CA GLU A 57 4.21 6.36 -13.06
C GLU A 57 4.06 5.38 -14.24
N GLY A 58 5.13 4.67 -14.61
CA GLY A 58 5.10 3.61 -15.60
C GLY A 58 4.13 2.49 -15.21
N LEU A 59 4.23 1.99 -13.97
CA LEU A 59 3.32 0.98 -13.43
C LEU A 59 1.87 1.48 -13.41
N ARG A 60 1.64 2.74 -12.98
CA ARG A 60 0.30 3.35 -12.98
C ARG A 60 -0.33 3.36 -14.38
N ARG A 61 0.45 3.70 -15.41
CA ARG A 61 0.00 3.69 -16.81
C ARG A 61 -0.29 2.28 -17.29
N ALA A 62 0.61 1.33 -17.04
CA ALA A 62 0.43 -0.06 -17.42
C ALA A 62 -0.85 -0.66 -16.82
N VAL A 63 -1.12 -0.41 -15.53
CA VAL A 63 -2.34 -0.85 -14.86
C VAL A 63 -3.58 -0.20 -15.46
N ARG A 64 -3.59 1.13 -15.64
CA ARG A 64 -4.72 1.85 -16.26
C ARG A 64 -5.04 1.29 -17.65
N ASP A 65 -4.02 1.14 -18.49
CA ASP A 65 -4.19 0.74 -19.88
C ASP A 65 -4.59 -0.75 -19.98
N GLY A 66 -4.00 -1.61 -19.14
CA GLY A 66 -4.37 -3.03 -19.02
C GLY A 66 -5.78 -3.28 -18.47
N LEU A 67 -6.38 -2.29 -17.81
CA LEU A 67 -7.76 -2.30 -17.32
C LEU A 67 -8.71 -1.44 -18.17
N GLY A 68 -8.35 -1.17 -19.43
CA GLY A 68 -9.24 -0.49 -20.38
C GLY A 68 -9.52 0.97 -20.03
N GLY A 69 -8.59 1.66 -19.36
CA GLY A 69 -8.74 3.07 -18.99
C GLY A 69 -9.27 3.32 -17.58
N THR A 70 -9.41 2.28 -16.75
CA THR A 70 -9.87 2.40 -15.36
C THR A 70 -9.04 3.43 -14.58
N ALA A 71 -9.71 4.31 -13.85
CA ALA A 71 -9.06 5.35 -13.06
C ALA A 71 -8.02 4.72 -12.11
N THR A 72 -6.77 5.12 -12.23
CA THR A 72 -5.66 4.53 -11.48
C THR A 72 -4.78 5.63 -10.88
N THR A 73 -4.60 5.58 -9.57
CA THR A 73 -3.76 6.49 -8.78
C THR A 73 -2.52 5.75 -8.28
N ALA A 74 -1.42 6.48 -8.09
CA ALA A 74 -0.20 5.93 -7.54
C ALA A 74 0.50 6.92 -6.60
N GLY A 75 1.12 6.43 -5.53
CA GLY A 75 2.00 7.23 -4.68
C GLY A 75 2.72 6.44 -3.57
N TYR A 76 3.77 7.06 -3.02
CA TYR A 76 4.54 6.79 -1.76
C TYR A 76 3.91 6.97 -0.34
N GLY A 77 3.55 5.87 0.33
CA GLY A 77 3.01 5.88 1.68
C GLY A 77 3.97 6.57 2.67
N PRO A 78 3.49 7.09 3.81
CA PRO A 78 2.11 7.10 4.33
C PRO A 78 1.27 8.32 3.90
N ARG A 79 1.76 9.17 2.98
CA ARG A 79 1.25 10.54 2.79
C ARG A 79 -0.15 10.65 2.13
N PHE A 80 -0.61 9.69 1.32
CA PHE A 80 -1.89 9.85 0.56
C PHE A 80 -3.14 9.75 1.39
N LEU A 81 -3.06 9.11 2.55
CA LEU A 81 -4.19 9.00 3.46
C LEU A 81 -4.48 10.31 4.18
N HIS A 82 -3.67 11.36 3.91
CA HIS A 82 -3.87 12.66 4.49
C HIS A 82 -4.93 13.54 3.83
N SER A 83 -5.27 13.29 2.57
CA SER A 83 -6.26 14.10 1.83
C SER A 83 -7.46 13.27 1.31
N THR A 84 -7.31 11.94 1.22
CA THR A 84 -8.31 11.05 0.59
C THR A 84 -9.05 10.14 1.57
N GLY A 85 -8.92 10.39 2.88
CA GLY A 85 -9.41 9.50 3.94
C GLY A 85 -10.92 9.25 3.96
N GLN A 86 -11.74 10.17 3.42
CA GLN A 86 -13.17 9.92 3.26
C GLN A 86 -13.49 9.08 2.01
N LEU A 87 -12.79 9.26 0.89
CA LEU A 87 -13.02 8.48 -0.33
C LEU A 87 -12.62 7.00 -0.15
N HIS A 88 -11.50 6.75 0.53
CA HIS A 88 -10.97 5.39 0.68
C HIS A 88 -11.61 4.57 1.82
N LYS A 89 -12.19 5.25 2.82
CA LYS A 89 -12.66 4.58 4.06
C LYS A 89 -14.15 4.81 4.37
N GLY A 90 -14.72 5.95 3.98
CA GLY A 90 -16.14 6.29 4.22
C GLY A 90 -17.04 6.38 2.98
N GLY A 91 -16.47 6.42 1.78
CA GLY A 91 -17.20 6.42 0.51
C GLY A 91 -17.60 5.01 0.05
N PRO A 92 -18.28 4.90 -1.10
CA PRO A 92 -18.65 3.62 -1.72
C PRO A 92 -17.47 2.64 -1.78
N ASN A 93 -17.76 1.33 -1.84
CA ASN A 93 -16.71 0.31 -1.89
C ASN A 93 -16.03 0.15 -3.25
N GLU A 94 -15.52 1.26 -3.77
CA GLU A 94 -15.01 1.41 -5.14
C GLU A 94 -13.48 1.36 -5.23
N VAL A 95 -12.76 1.41 -4.09
CA VAL A 95 -11.30 1.29 -4.10
C VAL A 95 -10.87 -0.18 -4.22
N VAL A 96 -10.01 -0.44 -5.20
CA VAL A 96 -9.19 -1.65 -5.30
C VAL A 96 -7.72 -1.26 -5.08
N ALA A 97 -7.15 -1.67 -3.95
CA ALA A 97 -5.83 -1.23 -3.51
C ALA A 97 -4.75 -2.30 -3.78
N VAL A 98 -3.59 -1.87 -4.27
CA VAL A 98 -2.38 -2.69 -4.32
C VAL A 98 -1.35 -2.02 -3.41
N GLN A 99 -1.06 -2.66 -2.28
CA GLN A 99 -0.01 -2.23 -1.37
C GLN A 99 1.31 -2.86 -1.79
N ILE A 100 2.28 -2.02 -2.13
CA ILE A 100 3.60 -2.44 -2.59
C ILE A 100 4.60 -2.12 -1.47
N ALA A 101 5.11 -3.16 -0.83
CA ALA A 101 6.06 -3.05 0.26
C ALA A 101 7.44 -3.59 -0.16
N PRO A 102 8.53 -3.20 0.51
CA PRO A 102 9.83 -3.75 0.23
C PRO A 102 9.93 -5.16 0.84
N ARG A 103 10.57 -6.09 0.13
CA ARG A 103 10.77 -7.47 0.61
C ARG A 103 11.76 -7.56 1.78
N ALA A 104 12.70 -6.62 1.83
CA ALA A 104 13.64 -6.46 2.94
C ALA A 104 13.40 -5.12 3.62
N PRO A 105 13.66 -5.01 4.94
CA PRO A 105 13.57 -3.74 5.66
C PRO A 105 14.38 -2.64 4.96
N THR A 106 13.81 -1.44 4.92
CA THR A 106 14.51 -0.25 4.41
C THR A 106 15.59 0.22 5.37
N ALA A 107 16.37 1.23 4.97
CA ALA A 107 17.54 1.70 5.72
C ALA A 107 17.27 1.96 7.21
N HIS A 108 18.17 1.45 8.05
CA HIS A 108 18.14 1.65 9.50
C HIS A 108 18.54 3.09 9.85
N VAL A 109 17.54 3.91 10.16
CA VAL A 109 17.73 5.25 10.72
C VAL A 109 17.06 5.29 12.08
N GLU A 110 17.85 5.33 13.15
CA GLU A 110 17.33 5.33 14.51
C GLU A 110 16.45 6.55 14.80
N ILE A 111 15.43 6.34 15.64
CA ILE A 111 14.60 7.44 16.15
C ILE A 111 14.97 7.66 17.63
N PRO A 112 15.51 8.83 17.99
CA PRO A 112 15.87 9.12 19.37
C PRO A 112 14.71 8.89 20.35
N GLY A 113 14.98 8.10 21.40
CA GLY A 113 14.00 7.80 22.45
C GLY A 113 12.87 6.84 22.04
N LYS A 114 12.97 6.17 20.89
CA LYS A 114 12.05 5.10 20.49
C LYS A 114 12.76 3.74 20.45
N PRO A 115 12.05 2.65 20.77
CA PRO A 115 12.59 1.29 20.68
C PRO A 115 12.59 0.75 19.25
N TYR A 116 12.44 1.60 18.24
CA TYR A 116 12.33 1.24 16.82
C TYR A 116 12.90 2.35 15.94
N ASP A 117 13.31 1.99 14.72
CA ASP A 117 13.85 2.90 13.70
C ASP A 117 12.77 3.42 12.73
N PHE A 118 13.16 4.29 11.80
CA PHE A 118 12.24 4.82 10.79
C PHE A 118 11.72 3.75 9.82
N GLY A 119 12.53 2.72 9.50
CA GLY A 119 12.10 1.60 8.64
C GLY A 119 10.95 0.84 9.29
N THR A 120 11.13 0.44 10.55
CA THR A 120 10.11 -0.22 11.38
C THR A 120 8.85 0.64 11.52
N LEU A 121 9.00 1.96 11.64
CA LEU A 121 7.85 2.87 11.70
C LEU A 121 7.07 2.88 10.38
N ILE A 122 7.75 2.90 9.22
CA ILE A 122 7.12 2.87 7.90
C ILE A 122 6.42 1.52 7.68
N ASP A 123 7.06 0.41 8.05
CA ASP A 123 6.47 -0.93 7.97
C ASP A 123 5.23 -1.02 8.87
N ALA A 124 5.30 -0.54 10.10
CA ALA A 124 4.14 -0.49 10.98
C ALA A 124 2.99 0.39 10.44
N GLN A 125 3.31 1.45 9.70
CA GLN A 125 2.31 2.26 9.01
C GLN A 125 1.67 1.49 7.85
N ALA A 126 2.46 0.80 7.02
CA ALA A 126 1.98 -0.04 5.94
C ALA A 126 1.01 -1.13 6.45
N ILE A 127 1.41 -1.82 7.52
CA ILE A 127 0.59 -2.86 8.16
C ILE A 127 -0.69 -2.25 8.74
N GLY A 128 -0.59 -1.14 9.47
CA GLY A 128 -1.76 -0.49 10.07
C GLY A 128 -2.76 0.03 9.03
N ASP A 129 -2.27 0.46 7.87
CA ASP A 129 -3.09 0.88 6.75
C ASP A 129 -3.76 -0.29 6.04
N LEU A 130 -3.03 -1.41 5.82
CA LEU A 130 -3.59 -2.65 5.30
C LEU A 130 -4.75 -3.14 6.19
N GLN A 131 -4.50 -3.26 7.50
CA GLN A 131 -5.52 -3.68 8.47
C GLN A 131 -6.76 -2.79 8.47
N SER A 132 -6.59 -1.49 8.21
CA SER A 132 -7.72 -0.56 8.10
C SER A 132 -8.51 -0.75 6.79
N LEU A 133 -7.84 -1.09 5.68
CA LEU A 133 -8.53 -1.43 4.44
C LEU A 133 -9.32 -2.74 4.60
N GLU A 134 -8.69 -3.76 5.19
CA GLU A 134 -9.31 -5.06 5.48
C GLU A 134 -10.51 -4.92 6.43
N SER A 135 -10.37 -4.14 7.52
CA SER A 135 -11.46 -3.93 8.49
C SER A 135 -12.69 -3.26 7.88
N HIS A 136 -12.50 -2.48 6.81
CA HIS A 136 -13.56 -1.81 6.06
C HIS A 136 -14.08 -2.65 4.88
N GLY A 137 -13.64 -3.91 4.74
CA GLY A 137 -14.03 -4.78 3.64
C GLY A 137 -13.57 -4.27 2.26
N ARG A 138 -12.49 -3.49 2.22
CA ARG A 138 -11.90 -3.00 0.97
C ARG A 138 -11.13 -4.14 0.30
N ARG A 139 -11.12 -4.15 -1.03
CA ARG A 139 -10.36 -5.12 -1.81
C ARG A 139 -8.92 -4.65 -1.86
N VAL A 140 -8.03 -5.35 -1.19
CA VAL A 140 -6.61 -5.00 -1.08
C VAL A 140 -5.74 -6.23 -1.33
N LEU A 141 -4.70 -6.04 -2.14
CA LEU A 141 -3.64 -7.02 -2.35
C LEU A 141 -2.32 -6.41 -1.88
N ARG A 142 -1.62 -7.10 -0.99
CA ARG A 142 -0.24 -6.73 -0.62
C ARG A 142 0.75 -7.57 -1.42
N VAL A 143 1.79 -6.92 -1.93
CA VAL A 143 2.94 -7.57 -2.57
C VAL A 143 4.23 -7.00 -2.02
N GLU A 144 5.25 -7.84 -2.00
CA GLU A 144 6.60 -7.47 -1.56
C GLU A 144 7.57 -7.56 -2.73
N VAL A 145 8.33 -6.50 -2.95
CA VAL A 145 9.20 -6.33 -4.12
C VAL A 145 10.62 -5.93 -3.71
N ASN A 146 11.59 -6.29 -4.54
CA ASN A 146 12.91 -5.67 -4.57
C ASN A 146 12.95 -4.54 -5.61
N ASP A 147 12.22 -4.69 -6.73
CA ASP A 147 12.08 -3.70 -7.81
C ASP A 147 10.60 -3.60 -8.24
N LEU A 148 10.11 -2.38 -8.49
CA LEU A 148 8.74 -2.13 -8.97
C LEU A 148 8.40 -2.86 -10.28
N LYS A 149 9.40 -3.21 -11.09
CA LYS A 149 9.22 -3.98 -12.33
C LYS A 149 8.73 -5.40 -12.07
N GLU A 150 8.82 -5.91 -10.85
CA GLU A 150 8.22 -7.21 -10.48
C GLU A 150 6.68 -7.18 -10.54
N VAL A 151 6.07 -5.99 -10.54
CA VAL A 151 4.59 -5.80 -10.52
C VAL A 151 3.99 -5.69 -11.94
N SER A 152 4.80 -5.80 -12.99
CA SER A 152 4.38 -5.58 -14.40
C SER A 152 3.52 -6.70 -14.97
#